data_AF-A0AAV0YMU3-F1
#
_entry.id   AF-A0AAV0YMU3-F1
#
_cell.length_a   1.000
_cell.length_b   1.000
_cell.length_c   1.000
_cell.angle_alpha   90.00
_cell.angle_beta   90.00
_cell.angle_gamma   90.00
#
_symmetry.space_group_name_H-M   'P 1'
#
loop_
_entity.id
_entity.type
_entity.pdbx_description
1 polymer ?
#
loop_
_entity_poly.entity_id
_entity_poly.type
_entity_poly.pdbx_seq_one_letter_code
_entity_poly.pdbx_strand_id
1 'polypeptide(L)'
;MDFENQSVIKIQTLTQETLTVFTSSKSNSSFRPKILIKMQENNYLLWNQQVEGVFLAQKMNKLVVNPQIPQKFKTPQDRLSGVFSNEYESWIAQDHTVFIWLLSTISESVLPHVLACKHAFEVWDKIH
;
A
#
# COMPACT_ATOMS: atom_id res chain seq x y z
N MET A 1 30.99 9.03 64.91
CA MET A 1 29.93 8.32 64.18
C MET A 1 29.56 9.15 62.98
N ASP A 2 29.62 8.73 61.74
CA ASP A 2 30.32 7.65 61.05
C ASP A 2 30.28 8.05 59.57
N PHE A 3 31.41 7.82 58.91
CA PHE A 3 31.67 7.65 57.47
C PHE A 3 30.68 8.24 56.44
N GLU A 4 31.03 9.32 55.73
CA GLU A 4 31.81 9.37 54.48
C GLU A 4 31.14 8.80 53.20
N ASN A 5 31.11 9.68 52.19
CA ASN A 5 31.44 9.46 50.78
C ASN A 5 30.51 8.70 49.81
N GLN A 6 29.86 9.50 48.95
CA GLN A 6 30.08 9.59 47.49
C GLN A 6 30.52 8.33 46.68
N SER A 7 29.83 8.16 45.53
CA SER A 7 30.36 7.70 44.22
C SER A 7 30.16 6.24 43.77
N VAL A 8 29.27 6.11 42.78
CA VAL A 8 29.39 5.42 41.46
C VAL A 8 30.01 4.01 41.31
N ILE A 9 29.35 3.23 40.43
CA ILE A 9 29.79 2.13 39.53
C ILE A 9 29.86 0.68 40.09
N LYS A 10 29.05 -0.25 39.55
CA LYS A 10 29.45 -1.32 38.58
C LYS A 10 28.46 -2.50 38.50
N ILE A 11 28.27 -2.93 37.26
CA ILE A 11 27.46 -4.03 36.73
C ILE A 11 28.04 -5.39 37.15
N GLN A 12 27.21 -6.39 37.50
CA GLN A 12 27.41 -7.77 37.02
C GLN A 12 26.18 -8.69 37.15
N THR A 13 26.02 -9.51 36.11
CA THR A 13 24.99 -10.49 35.72
C THR A 13 24.88 -11.74 36.61
N LEU A 14 23.69 -12.41 36.62
CA LEU A 14 23.50 -13.86 36.39
C LEU A 14 22.00 -14.30 36.28
N THR A 15 21.71 -14.92 35.13
CA THR A 15 20.64 -15.85 34.68
C THR A 15 19.45 -16.26 35.57
N GLN A 16 18.24 -16.25 34.98
CA GLN A 16 17.21 -17.28 35.23
C GLN A 16 16.38 -17.55 33.95
N GLU A 17 16.37 -18.83 33.55
CA GLU A 17 15.68 -19.38 32.37
C GLU A 17 14.16 -19.19 32.48
N THR A 18 13.51 -18.76 31.39
CA THR A 18 12.04 -18.73 31.30
C THR A 18 11.60 -19.66 30.17
N LEU A 19 10.90 -20.74 30.56
CA LEU A 19 10.25 -21.68 29.66
C LEU A 19 9.21 -20.92 28.82
N THR A 20 9.49 -20.72 27.53
CA THR A 20 8.51 -20.12 26.62
C THR A 20 7.64 -21.23 26.04
N VAL A 21 6.39 -21.26 26.47
CA VAL A 21 5.31 -22.08 25.88
C VAL A 21 5.24 -21.77 24.39
N PHE A 22 5.44 -22.77 23.54
CA PHE A 22 5.19 -22.67 22.10
C PHE A 22 3.68 -22.56 21.87
N THR A 23 3.15 -21.35 21.97
CA THR A 23 1.90 -21.03 21.29
C THR A 23 2.22 -21.01 19.81
N SER A 24 1.67 -21.98 19.07
CA SER A 24 1.64 -21.95 17.61
C SER A 24 0.82 -20.74 17.18
N SER A 25 1.49 -19.59 17.09
CA SER A 25 0.94 -18.47 16.33
C SER A 25 1.00 -18.92 14.88
N LYS A 26 -0.17 -19.23 14.31
CA LYS A 26 -0.33 -19.29 12.85
C LYS A 26 0.09 -17.94 12.32
N SER A 27 1.34 -17.82 11.87
CA SER A 27 1.75 -16.72 11.03
C SER A 27 0.97 -16.88 9.73
N ASN A 28 -0.13 -16.15 9.61
CA ASN A 28 -0.72 -15.88 8.31
C ASN A 28 0.30 -14.99 7.58
N SER A 29 1.34 -15.61 7.02
CA SER A 29 2.24 -14.96 6.08
C SER A 29 1.42 -14.69 4.83
N SER A 30 0.65 -13.61 4.85
CA SER A 30 -0.03 -13.13 3.65
C SER A 30 1.07 -12.87 2.62
N PHE A 31 1.16 -13.73 1.61
CA PHE A 31 2.07 -13.54 0.50
C PHE A 31 1.68 -12.23 -0.18
N ARG A 32 2.51 -11.19 0.00
CA ARG A 32 2.35 -9.91 -0.69
C ARG A 32 3.35 -9.89 -1.84
N PRO A 33 2.89 -9.95 -3.09
CA PRO A 33 3.75 -9.74 -4.24
C PRO A 33 4.52 -8.43 -4.06
N LYS A 34 5.84 -8.48 -4.11
CA LYS A 34 6.69 -7.29 -4.10
C LYS A 34 7.09 -6.98 -5.52
N ILE A 35 6.73 -5.80 -6.00
CA ILE A 35 7.33 -5.26 -7.21
C ILE A 35 8.69 -4.71 -6.82
N LEU A 36 9.74 -5.23 -7.46
CA LEU A 36 11.13 -4.87 -7.15
C LEU A 36 11.73 -3.90 -8.16
N ILE A 37 11.03 -3.66 -9.29
CA ILE A 37 11.52 -2.83 -10.38
C ILE A 37 10.58 -1.65 -10.61
N LYS A 38 11.17 -0.47 -10.82
CA LYS A 38 10.44 0.69 -11.34
C LYS A 38 10.40 0.63 -12.86
N MET A 39 9.27 1.01 -13.45
CA MET A 39 9.10 1.12 -14.89
C MET A 39 10.04 2.18 -15.46
N GLN A 40 10.85 1.78 -16.41
CA GLN A 40 11.76 2.59 -17.21
C GLN A 40 11.49 2.29 -18.69
N GLU A 41 12.06 3.11 -19.58
CA GLU A 41 11.83 3.02 -21.02
C GLU A 41 12.29 1.67 -21.62
N ASN A 42 13.27 1.00 -21.02
CA ASN A 42 13.86 -0.23 -21.54
C ASN A 42 13.42 -1.53 -20.84
N ASN A 43 12.57 -1.46 -19.81
CA ASN A 43 12.20 -2.62 -19.00
C ASN A 43 10.68 -2.87 -18.89
N TYR A 44 9.90 -2.21 -19.77
CA TYR A 44 8.44 -2.23 -19.75
C TYR A 44 7.86 -3.64 -19.64
N LEU A 45 8.29 -4.59 -20.48
CA LEU A 45 7.73 -5.94 -20.49
C LEU A 45 7.89 -6.67 -19.15
N LEU A 46 9.06 -6.52 -18.50
CA LEU A 46 9.34 -7.14 -17.22
C LEU A 46 8.53 -6.47 -16.10
N TRP A 47 8.42 -5.14 -16.14
CA TRP A 47 7.59 -4.38 -15.21
C TRP A 47 6.12 -4.78 -15.34
N ASN A 48 5.61 -4.87 -16.57
CA ASN A 48 4.22 -5.22 -16.84
C ASN A 48 3.87 -6.60 -16.28
N GLN A 49 4.74 -7.60 -16.52
CA GLN A 49 4.56 -8.94 -15.97
C GLN A 49 4.46 -8.95 -14.43
N GLN A 50 5.24 -8.12 -13.73
CA GLN A 50 5.16 -8.03 -12.27
C GLN A 50 3.87 -7.35 -11.81
N VAL A 51 3.47 -6.24 -12.46
CA VAL A 51 2.27 -5.48 -12.12
C VAL A 51 1.00 -6.30 -12.36
N GLU A 52 0.87 -6.95 -13.52
CA GLU A 52 -0.26 -7.84 -13.81
C GLU A 52 -0.36 -8.98 -12.78
N GLY A 53 0.79 -9.55 -12.39
CA GLY A 53 0.85 -10.56 -11.33
C GLY A 53 0.29 -10.06 -10.00
N VAL A 54 0.58 -8.81 -9.62
CA VAL A 54 0.01 -8.20 -8.41
C VAL A 54 -1.50 -7.96 -8.57
N PHE A 55 -1.94 -7.45 -9.72
CA PHE A 55 -3.35 -7.20 -9.98
C PHE A 55 -4.21 -8.46 -9.89
N LEU A 56 -3.69 -9.58 -10.39
CA LEU A 56 -4.34 -10.89 -10.28
C LEU A 56 -4.38 -11.38 -8.83
N ALA A 57 -3.26 -11.31 -8.12
CA ALA A 57 -3.16 -11.78 -6.74
C ALA A 57 -4.04 -10.99 -5.76
N GLN A 58 -4.15 -9.67 -5.95
CA GLN A 58 -4.88 -8.78 -5.02
C GLN A 58 -6.28 -8.39 -5.51
N LYS A 59 -6.76 -9.00 -6.61
CA LYS A 59 -8.06 -8.71 -7.24
C LYS A 59 -8.24 -7.22 -7.60
N MET A 60 -7.14 -6.51 -7.87
CA MET A 60 -7.15 -5.09 -8.23
C MET A 60 -7.56 -4.84 -9.68
N ASN A 61 -7.57 -5.88 -10.52
CA ASN A 61 -7.99 -5.80 -11.93
C ASN A 61 -9.34 -5.08 -12.13
N LYS A 62 -10.28 -5.23 -11.18
CA LYS A 62 -11.61 -4.59 -11.24
C LYS A 62 -11.59 -3.07 -11.13
N LEU A 63 -10.50 -2.49 -10.63
CA LEU A 63 -10.32 -1.04 -10.48
C LEU A 63 -9.55 -0.44 -11.67
N VAL A 64 -8.86 -1.27 -12.45
CA VAL A 64 -7.88 -0.82 -13.44
C VAL A 64 -8.31 -1.16 -14.87
N VAL A 65 -8.74 -2.40 -15.13
CA VAL A 65 -9.04 -2.88 -16.50
C VAL A 65 -10.47 -2.54 -16.92
N ASN A 66 -11.42 -2.63 -15.99
CA ASN A 66 -12.82 -2.28 -16.25
C ASN A 66 -13.46 -1.71 -14.97
N PRO A 67 -13.12 -0.45 -14.61
CA PRO A 67 -13.59 0.17 -13.37
C PRO A 67 -15.11 0.31 -13.37
N GLN A 68 -15.75 -0.31 -12.40
CA GLN A 68 -17.16 -0.07 -12.11
C GLN A 68 -17.29 1.09 -11.13
N ILE A 69 -17.39 2.30 -11.67
CA ILE A 69 -17.44 3.53 -10.88
C ILE A 69 -18.87 3.72 -10.31
N PRO A 70 -19.07 3.73 -8.98
CA PRO A 70 -20.37 3.95 -8.38
C PRO A 70 -20.90 5.37 -8.63
N GLN A 71 -22.21 5.57 -8.49
CA GLN A 71 -22.80 6.90 -8.54
C GLN A 71 -22.28 7.76 -7.38
N LYS A 72 -21.76 8.95 -7.71
CA LYS A 72 -21.18 9.89 -6.72
C LYS A 72 -22.18 10.30 -5.64
N PHE A 73 -23.44 10.50 -6.02
CA PHE A 73 -24.51 10.97 -5.15
C PHE A 73 -25.70 10.01 -5.26
N LYS A 74 -26.32 9.65 -4.12
CA LYS A 74 -27.51 8.78 -4.12
C LYS A 74 -28.77 9.53 -4.52
N THR A 75 -28.88 10.79 -4.10
CA THR A 75 -30.04 11.64 -4.38
C THR A 75 -29.63 13.01 -4.92
N PRO A 76 -30.55 13.74 -5.56
CA PRO A 76 -30.31 15.13 -5.95
C PRO A 76 -30.00 16.04 -4.75
N GLN A 77 -30.58 15.77 -3.58
CA GLN A 77 -30.32 16.53 -2.37
C GLN A 77 -28.87 16.34 -1.89
N ASP A 78 -28.37 15.10 -1.93
CA ASP A 78 -26.97 14.79 -1.59
C ASP A 78 -25.99 15.51 -2.53
N ARG A 79 -26.36 15.65 -3.81
CA ARG A 79 -25.58 16.44 -4.77
C ARG A 79 -25.52 17.92 -4.40
N LEU A 80 -26.62 18.50 -3.92
CA LEU A 80 -26.67 19.90 -3.50
C LEU A 80 -25.90 20.13 -2.19
N SER A 81 -25.91 19.16 -1.29
CA SER A 81 -25.15 19.22 -0.03
C SER A 81 -23.69 18.76 -0.16
N GLY A 82 -23.29 18.20 -1.31
CA GLY A 82 -21.94 17.69 -1.55
C GLY A 82 -21.63 16.39 -0.82
N VAL A 83 -22.63 15.62 -0.41
CA VAL A 83 -22.47 14.37 0.35
C VAL A 83 -22.31 13.20 -0.61
N PHE A 84 -21.16 12.54 -0.59
CA PHE A 84 -20.93 11.37 -1.43
C PHE A 84 -21.67 10.13 -0.94
N SER A 85 -21.96 9.22 -1.86
CA SER A 85 -22.45 7.89 -1.52
C SER A 85 -21.35 7.06 -0.84
N ASN A 86 -21.72 6.27 0.17
CA ASN A 86 -20.77 5.37 0.85
C ASN A 86 -20.05 4.43 -0.13
N GLU A 87 -20.75 4.00 -1.19
CA GLU A 87 -20.20 3.13 -2.22
C GLU A 87 -19.14 3.87 -3.05
N TYR A 88 -19.38 5.12 -3.40
CA TYR A 88 -18.42 5.95 -4.12
C TYR A 88 -17.20 6.30 -3.24
N GLU A 89 -17.39 6.62 -1.96
CA GLU A 89 -16.27 6.87 -1.04
C GLU A 89 -15.38 5.63 -0.87
N SER A 90 -16.00 4.45 -0.68
CA SER A 90 -15.26 3.19 -0.58
C SER A 90 -14.50 2.88 -1.87
N TRP A 91 -15.11 3.15 -3.03
CA TRP A 91 -14.46 2.97 -4.32
C TRP A 91 -13.29 3.94 -4.49
N ILE A 92 -13.47 5.22 -4.16
CA ILE A 92 -12.39 6.24 -4.24
C ILE A 92 -11.22 5.84 -3.35
N ALA A 93 -11.45 5.39 -2.12
CA ALA A 93 -10.37 4.98 -1.23
C ALA A 93 -9.56 3.80 -1.81
N GLN A 94 -10.24 2.84 -2.43
CA GLN A 94 -9.59 1.71 -3.08
C GLN A 94 -8.85 2.12 -4.34
N ASP A 95 -9.47 2.91 -5.22
CA ASP A 95 -8.85 3.44 -6.44
C ASP A 95 -7.60 4.26 -6.11
N HIS A 96 -7.68 5.18 -5.14
CA HIS A 96 -6.53 5.98 -4.72
C HIS A 96 -5.37 5.15 -4.18
N THR A 97 -5.68 4.04 -3.49
CA THR A 97 -4.66 3.10 -3.00
C THR A 97 -3.91 2.47 -4.18
N VAL A 98 -4.65 2.01 -5.20
CA VAL A 98 -4.04 1.42 -6.41
C VAL A 98 -3.30 2.49 -7.21
N PHE A 99 -3.85 3.71 -7.31
CA PHE A 99 -3.24 4.84 -8.01
C PHE A 99 -1.87 5.19 -7.41
N ILE A 100 -1.80 5.43 -6.11
CA ILE A 100 -0.54 5.77 -5.42
C ILE A 100 0.45 4.62 -5.52
N TRP A 101 -0.02 3.38 -5.35
CA TRP A 101 0.81 2.19 -5.51
C TRP A 101 1.38 2.10 -6.93
N LEU A 102 0.56 2.29 -7.96
CA LEU A 102 1.00 2.21 -9.36
C LEU A 102 2.03 3.30 -9.66
N LEU A 103 1.80 4.54 -9.23
CA LEU A 103 2.77 5.63 -9.34
C LEU A 103 4.11 5.29 -8.65
N SER A 104 4.09 4.60 -7.50
CA SER A 104 5.32 4.20 -6.81
C SER A 104 6.19 3.20 -7.60
N THR A 105 5.58 2.49 -8.55
CA THR A 105 6.24 1.53 -9.43
C THR A 105 6.75 2.18 -10.73
N ILE A 106 6.52 3.47 -10.94
CA ILE A 106 6.97 4.21 -12.13
C ILE A 106 8.23 5.00 -11.78
N SER A 107 9.21 5.03 -12.67
CA SER A 107 10.40 5.85 -12.48
C SER A 107 10.14 7.33 -12.75
N GLU A 108 10.98 8.20 -12.19
CA GLU A 108 10.87 9.65 -12.35
C GLU A 108 10.98 10.11 -13.81
N SER A 109 11.69 9.38 -14.67
CA SER A 109 11.77 9.72 -16.10
C SER A 109 10.45 9.49 -16.83
N VAL A 110 9.61 8.54 -16.37
CA VAL A 110 8.34 8.20 -17.02
C VAL A 110 7.13 8.86 -16.34
N LEU A 111 7.22 9.18 -15.05
CA LEU A 111 6.17 9.86 -14.28
C LEU A 111 5.51 11.07 -14.98
N PRO A 112 6.24 11.94 -15.71
CA PRO A 112 5.64 13.07 -16.42
C PRO A 112 4.49 12.71 -17.36
N HIS A 113 4.50 11.51 -17.96
CA HIS A 113 3.47 11.06 -18.91
C HIS A 113 2.11 10.82 -18.26
N VAL A 114 2.11 10.50 -16.96
CA VAL A 114 0.91 10.11 -16.19
C VAL A 114 0.46 11.19 -15.19
N LEU A 115 1.12 12.35 -15.14
CA LEU A 115 0.80 13.45 -14.20
C LEU A 115 -0.63 13.98 -14.30
N ALA A 116 -1.26 13.89 -15.48
CA ALA A 116 -2.63 14.34 -15.70
C ALA A 116 -3.70 13.34 -15.21
N CYS A 117 -3.29 12.12 -14.86
CA CYS A 117 -4.21 11.06 -14.43
C CYS A 117 -4.66 11.31 -12.98
N LYS A 118 -5.93 10.99 -12.71
CA LYS A 118 -6.59 11.12 -11.42
C LYS A 118 -6.95 9.77 -10.82
N HIS A 119 -7.12 8.75 -11.67
CA HIS A 119 -7.54 7.41 -11.27
C HIS A 119 -6.55 6.34 -11.74
N ALA A 120 -6.56 5.18 -11.07
CA ALA A 120 -5.61 4.10 -11.38
C ALA A 120 -5.79 3.55 -12.81
N PHE A 121 -7.03 3.46 -13.28
CA PHE A 121 -7.33 3.01 -14.65
C PHE A 121 -6.78 3.97 -15.73
N GLU A 122 -6.75 5.28 -15.48
CA GLU A 122 -6.22 6.26 -16.43
C GLU A 122 -4.69 6.12 -16.55
N VAL A 123 -4.01 5.87 -15.43
CA VAL A 123 -2.56 5.61 -15.44
C VAL A 123 -2.27 4.33 -16.22
N TRP A 124 -3.07 3.29 -16.04
CA TRP A 124 -2.90 2.03 -16.75
C TRP A 124 -3.13 2.14 -18.26
N ASP A 125 -4.22 2.80 -18.66
CA ASP A 125 -4.57 3.07 -20.06
C ASP A 125 -3.54 3.95 -20.76
N LYS A 126 -2.90 4.87 -20.04
CA LYS A 126 -1.80 5.70 -20.58
C LYS A 126 -0.50 4.96 -20.81
N ILE A 127 -0.28 3.87 -20.07
CA ILE A 127 0.96 3.08 -20.12
C ILE A 127 0.85 1.93 -21.12
N HIS A 128 -0.36 1.42 -21.36
CA HIS A 128 -0.68 0.37 -22.33
C HIS A 128 -1.05 0.92 -23.71
#